data_AF-A0A7V2S6K8-F1
#
_entry.id   AF-A0A7V2S6K8-F1
#
_cell.length_a   1.000
_cell.length_b   1.000
_cell.length_c   1.000
_cell.angle_alpha   90.00
_cell.angle_beta   90.00
_cell.angle_gamma   90.00
#
_symmetry.space_group_name_H-M   'P 1'
#
loop_
_entity.id
_entity.type
_entity.pdbx_description
1 polymer ?
#
loop_
_entity_poly.entity_id
_entity_poly.type
_entity_poly.pdbx_seq_one_letter_code
_entity_poly.pdbx_strand_id
1 'polypeptide(L)' 'MLVFGLFGPLIGALDVAVAAEEVPPVKKSKSGICHPKGGTYYKRTKNYTPYSSMEACLKSGGRKPKR' A
#
# COMPACT_ATOMS: atom_id res chain seq x y z
N MET A 1 -18.56 20.49 -44.42
CA MET A 1 -18.33 21.93 -44.67
C MET A 1 -19.46 22.66 -43.96
N LEU A 2 -19.31 23.36 -42.84
CA LEU A 2 -18.29 24.33 -42.41
C LEU A 2 -18.16 24.31 -40.86
N VAL A 3 -16.92 24.44 -40.39
CA VAL A 3 -16.39 24.82 -39.07
C VAL A 3 -17.36 25.26 -37.94
N PHE A 4 -17.42 24.44 -36.88
CA PHE A 4 -17.56 24.82 -35.47
C PHE A 4 -16.56 23.93 -34.69
N GLY A 5 -15.31 24.29 -34.43
CA GLY A 5 -14.87 25.59 -33.89
C GLY A 5 -15.27 25.67 -32.42
N LEU A 6 -14.36 25.26 -31.52
CA LEU A 6 -14.35 25.60 -30.08
C LEU A 6 -15.28 24.82 -29.12
N PHE A 7 -15.24 23.48 -29.12
CA PHE A 7 -15.58 22.69 -27.91
C PHE A 7 -14.58 21.55 -27.69
N GLY A 8 -13.30 21.91 -27.64
CA GLY A 8 -12.39 21.29 -26.67
C GLY A 8 -12.58 22.02 -25.34
N PRO A 9 -12.61 21.29 -24.21
CA PRO A 9 -11.40 20.69 -23.69
C PRO A 9 -11.59 19.17 -23.52
N LEU A 10 -10.67 18.30 -23.92
CA LEU A 10 -9.32 18.20 -23.36
C LEU A 10 -9.29 18.30 -21.83
N ILE A 11 -10.28 17.70 -21.15
CA ILE A 11 -10.13 17.32 -19.75
C ILE A 11 -9.52 15.93 -19.76
N GLY A 12 -8.20 15.90 -19.88
CA GLY A 12 -7.43 14.75 -19.42
C GLY A 12 -7.75 14.58 -17.94
N ALA A 13 -8.41 13.47 -17.59
CA ALA A 13 -8.44 13.01 -16.22
C ALA A 13 -6.97 12.77 -15.84
N LEU A 14 -6.41 13.70 -15.09
CA LEU A 14 -5.26 13.45 -14.25
C LEU A 14 -5.72 12.39 -13.24
N ASP A 15 -5.47 11.12 -13.55
CA ASP A 15 -5.25 10.12 -12.52
C ASP A 15 -4.06 10.62 -11.70
N VAL A 16 -4.38 11.30 -10.60
CA VAL A 16 -3.45 11.58 -9.52
C VAL A 16 -3.00 10.20 -9.02
N ALA A 17 -1.92 9.70 -9.62
CA ALA A 17 -1.11 8.68 -9.03
C ALA A 17 -0.54 9.30 -7.74
N VAL A 18 -1.31 9.18 -6.66
CA VAL A 18 -0.78 9.26 -5.31
C VAL A 18 0.22 8.11 -5.26
N ALA A 19 1.48 8.43 -5.56
CA ALA A 19 2.62 7.66 -5.14
C ALA A 19 2.62 7.73 -3.61
N ALA A 20 1.70 6.99 -3.00
CA ALA A 20 1.77 6.62 -1.62
C ALA A 20 3.11 5.91 -1.53
N GLU A 21 4.09 6.60 -0.95
CA GLU A 21 5.34 6.00 -0.52
C GLU A 21 4.97 4.62 0.02
N GLU A 22 5.39 3.57 -0.68
CA GLU A 22 4.85 2.21 -0.58
C GLU A 22 5.32 1.51 0.70
N VAL A 23 5.42 2.31 1.77
CA VAL A 23 5.55 1.93 3.16
C VAL A 23 4.47 0.90 3.43
N PRO A 24 4.87 -0.38 3.47
CA PRO A 24 3.93 -1.49 3.48
C PRO A 24 3.08 -1.37 4.74
N PRO A 25 1.74 -1.38 4.63
CA PRO A 25 0.89 -1.25 5.81
C PRO A 25 1.11 -2.37 6.82
N VAL A 26 1.73 -3.49 6.42
CA VAL A 26 2.10 -4.59 7.32
C VAL A 26 3.50 -5.11 7.03
N LYS A 27 4.26 -5.36 8.09
CA LYS A 27 5.58 -5.99 8.05
C LYS A 27 5.54 -7.35 8.71
N LYS A 28 5.92 -8.41 8.00
CA LYS A 28 6.09 -9.74 8.61
C LYS A 28 7.51 -9.90 9.10
N SER A 29 7.70 -10.19 10.38
CA SER A 29 9.02 -10.51 10.92
C SER A 29 9.50 -11.88 10.46
N LYS A 30 10.81 -12.14 10.59
CA LYS A 30 11.42 -13.45 10.28
C LYS A 30 10.82 -14.61 11.10
N SER A 31 10.28 -14.30 12.28
CA SER A 31 9.53 -15.24 13.14
C SER A 31 8.11 -15.53 12.64
N GLY A 32 7.71 -14.94 11.50
CA GLY A 32 6.40 -15.14 10.91
C GLY A 32 5.28 -14.31 11.55
N ILE A 33 5.58 -13.24 12.28
CA ILE A 33 4.55 -12.40 12.94
C ILE A 33 4.25 -11.16 12.08
N CYS A 34 2.97 -10.90 11.84
CA CYS A 34 2.47 -9.74 11.10
C CYS A 34 2.34 -8.50 12.00
N HIS A 35 3.16 -7.48 11.73
CA HIS A 35 3.16 -6.20 12.46
C HIS A 35 2.52 -5.11 11.60
N PRO A 36 1.33 -4.59 11.96
CA PRO A 36 0.70 -3.48 11.23
C PRO A 36 1.41 -2.15 11.47
N LYS A 37 1.29 -1.24 10.50
CA LYS A 37 1.74 0.16 10.59
C LYS A 37 0.99 0.83 11.75
N GLY A 38 1.74 1.40 12.69
CA GLY A 38 1.22 1.94 13.96
C GLY A 38 1.47 1.05 15.18
N GLY A 39 1.91 -0.20 15.00
CA GLY A 39 2.35 -1.05 16.10
C GLY A 39 3.75 -0.69 16.62
N THR A 40 4.01 -0.93 17.91
CA THR A 40 5.33 -0.72 18.56
C THR A 40 6.48 -1.45 17.85
N TYR A 41 6.21 -2.63 17.30
CA TYR A 41 7.22 -3.46 16.64
C TYR A 41 7.43 -3.14 15.16
N TYR A 42 6.60 -2.30 14.55
CA TYR A 42 6.69 -1.96 13.12
C TYR A 42 7.99 -1.23 12.77
N LYS A 43 8.44 -0.31 13.63
CA LYS A 43 9.69 0.45 13.46
C LYS A 43 10.93 -0.34 13.89
N ARG A 44 10.78 -1.25 14.86
CA ARG A 44 11.88 -2.10 15.36
C ARG A 44 12.27 -3.21 14.40
N THR A 45 11.31 -3.74 13.65
CA THR A 45 11.55 -4.86 12.75
C THR A 45 12.27 -4.33 11.50
N LYS A 46 13.60 -4.47 11.47
CA LYS A 46 14.46 -4.10 10.33
C LYS A 46 14.46 -5.17 9.23
N ASN A 47 14.43 -6.45 9.64
CA ASN A 47 14.33 -7.59 8.74
C ASN A 47 12.89 -8.05 8.66
N TYR A 48 12.21 -7.69 7.57
CA TYR A 48 10.79 -8.01 7.38
C TYR A 48 10.44 -8.22 5.92
N THR A 49 9.34 -8.93 5.70
CA THR A 49 8.68 -8.99 4.40
C THR A 49 7.54 -7.97 4.38
N PRO A 50 7.55 -7.01 3.44
CA PRO A 50 6.48 -6.03 3.25
C PRO A 50 5.20 -6.70 2.73
N TYR A 51 4.03 -6.33 3.26
CA TYR A 51 2.73 -6.76 2.77
C TYR A 51 1.78 -5.56 2.61
N SER A 52 0.94 -5.63 1.58
CA SER A 52 -0.11 -4.64 1.26
C SER A 52 -1.30 -4.66 2.23
N SER A 53 -1.48 -5.72 3.02
CA SER A 53 -2.52 -5.78 4.05
C SER A 53 -2.21 -6.84 5.11
N MET A 54 -2.94 -6.78 6.24
CA MET A 54 -2.90 -7.83 7.28
C MET A 54 -3.30 -9.17 6.70
N GLU A 55 -4.31 -9.20 5.83
CA GLU A 55 -4.82 -10.42 5.22
C GLU A 55 -3.79 -11.06 4.30
N ALA A 56 -3.09 -10.26 3.48
CA ALA A 56 -2.00 -10.75 2.64
C ALA A 56 -0.88 -11.36 3.49
N CYS A 57 -0.54 -10.73 4.62
CA CYS A 57 0.43 -11.27 5.56
C CYS A 57 -0.02 -12.59 6.18
N LEU A 58 -1.29 -12.71 6.58
CA LEU A 58 -1.83 -13.96 7.13
C LEU A 58 -1.88 -15.08 6.08
N LYS A 59 -2.31 -14.77 4.84
CA LYS A 59 -2.33 -15.71 3.71
C LYS A 59 -0.94 -16.25 3.35
N SER A 60 0.11 -15.46 3.56
CA SER A 60 1.50 -15.92 3.40
C SER A 60 2.01 -16.88 4.49
N GLY A 61 1.15 -17.31 5.42
CA GLY A 61 1.53 -18.09 6.60
C GLY A 61 2.03 -17.23 7.77
N GLY A 62 1.70 -15.94 7.80
CA GLY A 62 1.97 -15.08 8.93
C GLY A 62 0.96 -15.28 10.06
N ARG A 63 1.34 -14.89 11.28
CA ARG A 63 0.54 -15.02 12.51
C ARG A 63 0.32 -13.65 13.13
N LYS A 64 -0.84 -13.45 13.76
CA LYS A 64 -1.08 -12.25 14.57
C LYS A 64 -0.15 -12.25 15.79
N PRO A 65 0.35 -11.09 16.23
CA PRO A 65 1.11 -10.99 17.47
C PRO A 65 0.20 -11.45 18.63
N LYS A 66 0.65 -12.43 19.42
CA LYS A 66 0.09 -12.68 20.74
C LYS A 66 0.44 -11.46 21.59
N ARG A 67 -0.57 -10.76 22.10
CA ARG A 67 -0.35 -9.86 23.22
C ARG A 67 0.06 -10.65 24.45
#